data_AF-A0A3D5J4J3-F1
#
_entry.id   AF-A0A3D5J4J3-F1
#
_cell.length_a   1.000
_cell.length_b   1.000
_cell.length_c   1.000
_cell.angle_alpha   90.00
_cell.angle_beta   90.00
_cell.angle_gamma   90.00
#
_symmetry.space_group_name_H-M   'P 1'
#
loop_
_entity.id
_entity.type
_entity.pdbx_description
1 polymer ?
#
loop_
_entity_poly.entity_id
_entity_poly.type
_entity_poly.pdbx_seq_one_letter_code
_entity_poly.pdbx_strand_id
1 'polypeptide(L)'
;LFWFYKYYTNPSPTNYVFIYIRIFTAYVCFILLKFGVEKIISNIFNMDKIVDIYLFQKLSYRNYIAILVFPFTLLLIYTFTISDLWVYGIVSFILFANLTGIFNIFRQYQKLISANWFYFILYLCALEIAPYFILYKLITVY
;
A
#
# COMPACT_ATOMS: atom_id res chain seq x y z
N LEU A 1 -4.36 3.10 -9.31
CA LEU A 1 -3.63 2.11 -10.12
C LEU A 1 -4.22 1.99 -11.53
N PHE A 2 -5.51 1.64 -11.69
CA PHE A 2 -6.16 1.58 -13.01
C PHE A 2 -6.17 2.92 -13.78
N TRP A 3 -6.45 4.04 -13.11
CA TRP A 3 -6.41 5.37 -13.72
C TRP A 3 -5.02 5.79 -14.20
N PHE A 4 -3.98 5.49 -13.41
CA PHE A 4 -2.58 5.71 -13.79
C PHE A 4 -2.18 4.86 -14.99
N TYR A 5 -2.59 3.58 -15.01
CA TYR A 5 -2.38 2.71 -16.16
C TYR A 5 -3.06 3.27 -17.42
N LYS A 6 -4.31 3.75 -17.32
CA LYS A 6 -5.01 4.39 -18.44
C LYS A 6 -4.30 5.66 -18.94
N TYR A 7 -3.70 6.46 -18.05
CA TYR A 7 -2.99 7.69 -18.42
C TYR A 7 -1.66 7.42 -19.14
N TYR A 8 -0.92 6.38 -18.72
CA TYR A 8 0.42 6.08 -19.25
C TYR A 8 0.45 5.14 -20.47
N THR A 9 -0.63 4.41 -20.76
CA THR A 9 -0.64 3.42 -21.86
C THR A 9 -1.21 4.02 -23.15
N ASN A 10 -0.33 4.29 -24.13
CA ASN A 10 -0.68 4.59 -25.52
C ASN A 10 0.02 3.57 -26.45
N PRO A 11 -0.70 2.81 -27.31
CA PRO A 11 -2.12 2.91 -27.65
C PRO A 11 -3.07 2.32 -26.59
N SER A 12 -4.32 2.78 -26.63
CA SER A 12 -5.36 2.34 -25.70
C SER A 12 -5.66 0.84 -25.87
N PRO A 13 -5.68 0.05 -24.78
CA PRO A 13 -5.92 -1.38 -24.86
C PRO A 13 -7.33 -1.73 -25.35
N THR A 14 -7.43 -2.80 -26.13
CA THR A 14 -8.68 -3.27 -26.77
C THR A 14 -9.76 -3.74 -25.78
N ASN A 15 -9.37 -4.16 -24.56
CA ASN A 15 -10.29 -4.64 -23.51
C ASN A 15 -9.92 -4.10 -22.12
N TYR A 16 -10.45 -2.94 -21.76
CA TYR A 16 -10.22 -2.27 -20.47
C TYR A 16 -10.70 -3.09 -19.26
N VAL A 17 -11.83 -3.81 -19.39
CA VAL A 17 -12.40 -4.63 -18.31
C VAL A 17 -11.48 -5.81 -17.96
N PHE A 18 -10.95 -6.50 -18.97
CA PHE A 18 -10.10 -7.67 -18.77
C PHE A 18 -8.77 -7.28 -18.08
N ILE A 19 -8.18 -6.16 -18.50
CA ILE A 19 -6.94 -5.65 -17.88
C ILE A 19 -7.20 -5.17 -16.46
N TYR A 20 -8.32 -4.49 -16.21
CA TYR A 20 -8.72 -4.09 -14.86
C TYR A 20 -8.81 -5.29 -13.92
N ILE A 21 -9.53 -6.35 -14.32
CA ILE A 21 -9.68 -7.56 -13.50
C ILE A 21 -8.31 -8.20 -13.25
N ARG A 22 -7.45 -8.32 -14.27
CA ARG A 22 -6.09 -8.88 -14.09
C ARG A 22 -5.26 -8.10 -13.07
N ILE A 23 -5.23 -6.78 -13.19
CA ILE A 23 -4.48 -5.90 -12.26
C ILE A 23 -5.06 -6.02 -10.85
N PHE A 24 -6.39 -6.01 -10.72
CA PHE A 24 -7.07 -6.12 -9.44
C PHE A 24 -6.79 -7.47 -8.77
N THR A 25 -6.93 -8.59 -9.49
CA THR A 25 -6.65 -9.93 -8.97
C THR A 25 -5.18 -10.08 -8.56
N ALA A 26 -4.24 -9.61 -9.39
CA ALA A 26 -2.82 -9.65 -9.06
C ALA A 26 -2.51 -8.84 -7.78
N TYR A 27 -3.09 -7.65 -7.66
CA TYR A 27 -2.92 -6.79 -6.50
C TYR A 27 -3.51 -7.39 -5.21
N VAL A 28 -4.71 -7.96 -5.28
CA VAL A 28 -5.35 -8.65 -4.13
C VAL A 28 -4.53 -9.87 -3.73
N CYS A 29 -4.10 -10.68 -4.70
CA CYS A 29 -3.25 -11.85 -4.46
C CYS A 29 -1.94 -11.46 -3.76
N PHE A 30 -1.27 -10.40 -4.24
CA PHE A 30 -0.05 -9.89 -3.62
C PHE A 30 -0.26 -9.44 -2.16
N ILE A 31 -1.37 -8.76 -1.87
CA ILE A 31 -1.70 -8.33 -0.51
C ILE A 31 -1.95 -9.53 0.40
N LEU A 32 -2.71 -10.53 -0.06
CA LEU A 32 -3.00 -11.74 0.71
C LEU A 32 -1.73 -12.55 0.99
N LEU A 33 -0.85 -12.68 -0.01
CA LEU A 33 0.43 -13.36 0.15
C LEU A 33 1.30 -12.65 1.19
N LYS A 34 1.40 -11.32 1.10
CA LYS A 34 2.12 -10.51 2.10
C LYS A 34 1.56 -10.75 3.50
N PHE A 35 0.24 -10.63 3.69
CA PHE A 35 -0.40 -10.85 4.99
C PHE A 35 -0.16 -12.26 5.54
N GLY A 36 -0.21 -13.28 4.67
CA GLY A 36 0.06 -14.68 5.05
C GLY A 36 1.49 -14.89 5.55
N VAL A 37 2.49 -14.29 4.87
CA VAL A 37 3.89 -14.36 5.30
C VAL A 37 4.10 -13.67 6.64
N GLU A 38 3.47 -12.50 6.86
CA GLU A 38 3.52 -11.78 8.14
C GLU A 38 2.98 -12.66 9.30
N LYS A 39 1.88 -13.38 9.05
CA LYS A 39 1.26 -14.31 10.01
C LYS A 39 2.14 -15.55 10.28
N ILE A 40 2.78 -16.12 9.26
CA ILE A 40 3.67 -17.29 9.42
C ILE A 40 4.90 -16.92 10.26
N ILE A 41 5.53 -15.78 9.95
CA ILE A 41 6.68 -15.27 10.71
C ILE A 41 6.28 -15.06 12.17
N SER A 42 5.13 -14.43 12.41
CA SER A 42 4.60 -14.24 13.76
C SER A 42 4.49 -15.53 14.58
N ASN A 43 3.96 -16.59 13.96
CA ASN A 43 3.76 -17.88 14.61
C ASN A 43 5.10 -18.57 14.92
N ILE A 44 6.08 -18.48 14.01
CA ILE A 44 7.45 -19.02 14.22
C ILE A 44 8.11 -18.38 15.45
N PHE A 45 7.84 -17.09 15.69
CA PHE A 45 8.45 -16.34 16.79
C PHE A 45 7.57 -16.28 18.06
N ASN A 46 6.43 -16.98 18.12
CA ASN A 46 5.47 -16.94 19.24
C ASN A 46 4.98 -15.52 19.62
N MET A 47 4.85 -14.63 18.64
CA MET A 47 4.47 -13.21 18.85
C MET A 47 3.10 -12.85 18.24
N ASP A 48 2.22 -13.83 18.07
CA ASP A 48 0.91 -13.69 17.39
C ASP A 48 0.04 -12.57 17.91
N LYS A 49 0.01 -12.35 19.23
CA LYS A 49 -0.79 -11.26 19.80
C LYS A 49 -0.29 -9.88 19.38
N ILE A 50 1.02 -9.67 19.30
CA ILE A 50 1.59 -8.35 18.99
C ILE A 50 1.47 -8.08 17.49
N VAL A 51 1.79 -9.08 16.67
CA VAL A 51 1.71 -8.96 15.21
C VAL A 51 0.26 -8.82 14.76
N ASP A 52 -0.70 -9.55 15.34
CA ASP A 52 -2.12 -9.42 14.98
C ASP A 52 -2.68 -8.04 15.27
N ILE A 53 -2.34 -7.44 16.41
CA ILE A 53 -2.75 -6.08 16.75
C ILE A 53 -2.15 -5.07 15.75
N TYR A 54 -0.86 -5.24 15.43
CA TYR A 54 -0.17 -4.40 14.45
C TYR A 54 -0.79 -4.52 13.04
N LEU A 55 -1.06 -5.75 12.58
CA LEU A 55 -1.66 -6.02 11.28
C LEU A 55 -3.08 -5.47 11.19
N PHE A 56 -3.88 -5.62 12.25
CA PHE A 56 -5.23 -5.08 12.31
C PHE A 56 -5.25 -3.56 12.22
N GLN A 57 -4.34 -2.88 12.93
CA GLN A 57 -4.25 -1.43 12.84
C GLN A 57 -3.74 -0.94 11.49
N LYS A 58 -2.73 -1.60 10.91
CA LYS A 58 -2.23 -1.30 9.56
C LYS A 58 -3.35 -1.38 8.53
N LEU A 59 -4.18 -2.43 8.59
CA LEU A 59 -5.34 -2.60 7.72
C LEU A 59 -6.40 -1.53 7.98
N SER A 60 -6.72 -1.25 9.24
CA SER A 60 -7.72 -0.26 9.64
C SER A 60 -7.35 1.15 9.18
N TYR A 61 -6.08 1.53 9.33
CA TYR A 61 -5.58 2.82 8.88
C TYR A 61 -5.65 2.97 7.35
N ARG A 62 -5.27 1.92 6.62
CA ARG A 62 -5.39 1.91 5.16
C ARG A 62 -6.84 2.01 4.69
N ASN A 63 -7.76 1.33 5.38
CA ASN A 63 -9.18 1.42 5.10
C ASN A 63 -9.73 2.82 5.37
N TYR A 64 -9.28 3.47 6.45
CA TYR A 64 -9.64 4.86 6.76
C TYR A 64 -9.19 5.83 5.66
N ILE A 65 -7.94 5.74 5.20
CA ILE A 65 -7.47 6.54 4.05
C ILE A 65 -8.31 6.25 2.80
N ALA A 66 -8.61 4.98 2.52
CA ALA A 66 -9.38 4.61 1.34
C ALA A 66 -10.78 5.25 1.36
N ILE A 67 -11.47 5.21 2.50
CA ILE A 67 -12.77 5.87 2.69
C ILE A 67 -12.65 7.38 2.51
N LEU A 68 -11.58 8.00 3.03
CA LEU A 68 -11.36 9.44 2.92
C LEU A 68 -11.07 9.86 1.48
N VAL A 69 -10.27 9.10 0.74
CA VAL A 69 -9.88 9.40 -0.66
C VAL A 69 -11.02 9.14 -1.65
N PHE A 70 -11.91 8.18 -1.36
CA PHE A 70 -13.02 7.80 -2.23
C PHE A 70 -13.90 8.97 -2.73
N PRO A 71 -14.44 9.85 -1.87
CA PRO A 71 -15.25 10.98 -2.31
C PRO A 71 -14.45 11.99 -3.15
N PHE A 72 -13.17 12.22 -2.85
CA PHE A 72 -12.32 13.11 -3.66
C PHE A 72 -12.14 12.56 -5.08
N THR A 73 -11.94 11.25 -5.22
CA THR A 73 -11.86 10.62 -6.55
C THR A 73 -13.20 10.66 -7.31
N LEU A 74 -14.35 10.57 -6.63
CA LEU A 74 -15.66 10.71 -7.28
C LEU A 74 -15.90 12.13 -7.79
N LEU A 75 -15.55 13.14 -6.98
CA LEU A 75 -15.65 14.55 -7.38
C LEU A 75 -14.82 14.82 -8.63
N LEU A 76 -13.56 14.34 -8.67
CA LEU A 76 -12.66 14.53 -9.82
C LEU A 76 -13.20 13.97 -11.14
N ILE A 77 -13.98 12.88 -11.08
CA ILE A 77 -14.60 12.28 -12.27
C ILE A 77 -15.74 13.16 -12.80
N TYR A 78 -16.47 13.86 -11.92
CA TYR A 78 -17.71 14.55 -12.26
C TYR A 78 -17.52 16.05 -12.57
N THR A 79 -16.45 16.69 -12.07
CA THR A 79 -16.31 18.16 -12.10
C THR A 79 -15.58 18.78 -13.32
N PHE A 80 -15.24 18.00 -14.35
CA PHE A 80 -14.70 18.47 -15.66
C PHE A 80 -13.30 19.15 -15.64
N THR A 81 -12.53 18.88 -16.70
CA THR A 81 -11.12 19.26 -16.97
C THR A 81 -10.11 18.79 -15.92
N ILE A 82 -9.59 17.58 -16.13
CA ILE A 82 -8.48 17.01 -15.36
C ILE A 82 -7.21 17.78 -15.74
N SER A 83 -6.96 18.88 -15.03
CA SER A 83 -5.66 19.53 -15.04
C SER A 83 -4.67 18.66 -14.29
N ASP A 84 -3.45 18.54 -14.82
CA ASP A 84 -2.37 17.77 -14.20
C ASP A 84 -2.15 18.17 -12.73
N LEU A 85 -2.42 19.45 -12.38
CA LEU A 85 -2.31 19.98 -11.02
C LEU A 85 -3.19 19.24 -10.01
N TRP A 86 -4.43 18.87 -10.37
CA TRP A 86 -5.34 18.14 -9.47
C TRP A 86 -4.89 16.70 -9.26
N VAL A 87 -4.34 16.06 -10.29
CA VAL A 87 -3.79 14.71 -10.21
C VAL A 87 -2.59 14.69 -9.27
N TYR A 88 -1.64 15.62 -9.44
CA TYR A 88 -0.49 15.75 -8.54
C TYR A 88 -0.92 16.07 -7.09
N GLY A 89 -1.94 16.91 -6.90
CA GLY A 89 -2.48 17.23 -5.58
C GLY A 89 -3.01 15.99 -4.84
N ILE A 90 -3.82 15.16 -5.51
CA ILE A 90 -4.35 13.92 -4.92
C ILE A 90 -3.24 12.92 -4.61
N VAL A 91 -2.27 12.76 -5.52
CA VAL A 91 -1.13 11.86 -5.30
C VAL A 91 -0.30 12.28 -4.10
N SER A 92 -0.02 13.58 -3.99
CA SER A 92 0.69 14.16 -2.84
C SER A 92 -0.09 13.95 -1.54
N PHE A 93 -1.39 14.20 -1.54
CA PHE A 93 -2.25 13.98 -0.38
C PHE A 93 -2.27 12.51 0.06
N ILE A 94 -2.37 11.58 -0.89
CA ILE A 94 -2.29 10.13 -0.62
C ILE A 94 -0.93 9.79 -0.01
N LEU A 95 0.18 10.29 -0.55
CA LEU A 95 1.52 10.05 0.01
C LEU A 95 1.65 10.57 1.43
N PHE A 96 1.21 11.82 1.70
CA PHE A 96 1.21 12.40 3.04
C PHE A 96 0.35 11.61 4.03
N ALA A 97 -0.85 11.20 3.63
CA ALA A 97 -1.70 10.35 4.45
C ALA A 97 -1.01 9.01 4.77
N ASN A 98 -0.39 8.34 3.79
CA ASN A 98 0.32 7.09 4.06
C ASN A 98 1.51 7.27 5.01
N LEU A 99 2.29 8.35 4.86
CA LEU A 99 3.42 8.68 5.74
C LEU A 99 2.98 8.93 7.19
N THR A 100 1.92 9.73 7.38
CA THR A 100 1.38 10.01 8.72
C THR A 100 0.83 8.76 9.39
N GLY A 101 0.32 7.81 8.61
CA GLY A 101 -0.09 6.49 9.09
C GLY A 101 1.01 5.66 9.67
N ILE A 102 2.08 5.51 8.90
CA ILE A 102 3.26 4.78 9.32
C ILE A 102 3.82 5.44 10.59
N PHE A 103 3.90 6.76 10.62
CA PHE A 103 4.38 7.50 11.79
C PHE A 103 3.52 7.29 13.04
N ASN A 104 2.19 7.34 12.91
CA ASN A 104 1.27 7.13 14.03
C ASN A 104 1.33 5.70 14.58
N ILE A 105 1.41 4.70 13.69
CA ILE A 105 1.59 3.29 14.09
C ILE A 105 2.92 3.14 14.83
N PHE A 106 4.00 3.74 14.31
CA PHE A 106 5.31 3.67 14.96
C PHE A 106 5.29 4.30 16.36
N ARG A 107 4.65 5.45 16.50
CA ARG A 107 4.53 6.16 17.78
C ARG A 107 3.69 5.40 18.80
N GLN A 108 2.59 4.77 18.37
CA GLN A 108 1.70 4.04 19.26
C GLN A 108 2.32 2.73 19.77
N TYR A 109 3.17 2.07 18.95
CA TYR A 109 3.76 0.77 19.29
C TYR A 109 5.23 0.87 19.73
N GLN A 110 5.76 2.08 19.90
CA GLN A 110 7.16 2.31 20.26
C GLN A 110 7.62 1.48 21.47
N LYS A 111 6.77 1.35 22.51
CA LYS A 111 7.08 0.56 23.73
C LYS A 111 7.09 -0.96 23.49
N LEU A 112 6.25 -1.46 22.59
CA LEU A 112 6.18 -2.88 22.22
C LEU A 112 7.31 -3.24 21.24
N ILE A 113 7.65 -2.30 20.36
CA ILE A 113 8.76 -2.41 19.39
C ILE A 113 10.11 -2.36 20.10
N SER A 114 10.30 -1.50 21.10
CA SER A 114 11.57 -1.39 21.82
C SER A 114 11.93 -2.64 22.62
N ALA A 115 10.93 -3.43 23.04
CA ALA A 115 11.16 -4.73 23.69
C ALA A 115 11.71 -5.79 22.73
N ASN A 116 11.39 -5.69 21.43
CA ASN A 116 11.74 -6.67 20.39
C ASN A 116 12.34 -5.97 19.15
N TRP A 117 13.25 -5.01 19.35
CA TRP A 117 13.72 -4.12 18.27
C TRP A 117 14.40 -4.87 17.11
N PHE A 118 15.21 -5.90 17.41
CA PHE A 118 15.87 -6.69 16.38
C PHE A 118 14.87 -7.40 15.44
N TYR A 119 13.77 -7.94 15.99
CA TYR A 119 12.72 -8.60 15.21
C TYR A 119 11.95 -7.62 14.33
N PHE A 120 11.68 -6.43 14.85
CA PHE A 120 11.03 -5.38 14.09
C PHE A 120 11.88 -4.95 12.87
N ILE A 121 13.21 -4.82 13.05
CA ILE A 121 14.14 -4.53 11.94
C ILE A 121 14.14 -5.65 10.91
N LEU A 122 14.17 -6.92 11.35
CA LEU A 122 14.15 -8.07 10.44
C LEU A 122 12.87 -8.08 9.58
N TYR A 123 11.71 -7.83 10.20
CA TYR A 123 10.42 -7.68 9.50
C TYR A 123 10.44 -6.52 8.49
N LEU A 124 10.90 -5.33 8.90
CA LEU A 124 10.93 -4.12 8.06
C LEU A 124 11.85 -4.32 6.85
N CYS A 125 13.05 -4.86 7.07
CA CYS A 125 14.02 -5.12 6.00
C CYS A 125 13.57 -6.22 5.04
N ALA A 126 13.09 -7.36 5.56
CA ALA A 126 12.80 -8.52 4.73
C ALA A 126 11.49 -8.42 3.95
N LEU A 127 10.44 -7.83 4.54
CA LEU A 127 9.11 -7.90 3.95
C LEU A 127 8.56 -6.55 3.46
N GLU A 128 9.08 -5.44 3.99
CA GLU A 128 8.72 -4.11 3.52
C GLU A 128 9.74 -3.54 2.56
N ILE A 129 11.02 -3.48 2.92
CA ILE A 129 12.07 -2.83 2.13
C ILE A 129 12.53 -3.71 0.94
N ALA A 130 12.72 -5.02 1.13
CA ALA A 130 13.18 -5.92 0.06
C ALA A 130 12.31 -5.91 -1.22
N PRO A 131 10.96 -5.98 -1.16
CA PRO A 131 10.15 -5.91 -2.38
C PRO A 131 10.22 -4.55 -3.08
N TYR A 132 10.40 -3.44 -2.35
CA TYR A 132 10.65 -2.13 -2.98
C TYR A 132 12.00 -2.10 -3.72
N PHE A 133 13.02 -2.73 -3.15
CA PHE A 133 14.34 -2.84 -3.78
C PHE A 133 14.29 -3.67 -5.07
N ILE A 134 13.53 -4.78 -5.06
CA ILE A 134 13.30 -5.61 -6.25
C ILE A 134 12.54 -4.82 -7.32
N LEU A 135 11.48 -4.09 -6.95
CA LEU A 135 10.71 -3.25 -7.87
C LEU A 135 11.56 -2.14 -8.49
N TYR A 136 12.37 -1.45 -7.70
CA TYR A 136 13.28 -0.42 -8.19
C TYR A 136 14.21 -0.97 -9.25
N LYS A 137 14.87 -2.10 -8.96
CA LYS A 137 15.79 -2.75 -9.90
C LYS A 137 15.09 -3.14 -11.19
N LEU A 138 13.85 -3.64 -11.10
CA LEU A 138 13.08 -4.09 -12.26
C LEU A 138 12.64 -2.93 -13.16
N ILE A 139 12.37 -1.75 -12.59
CA ILE A 139 12.03 -0.53 -13.35
C ILE A 139 13.26 0.10 -13.98
N THR A 140 14.42 0.13 -13.30
CA THR A 140 15.64 0.75 -13.84
C THR A 140 16.41 -0.10 -14.84
N VAL A 141 16.18 -1.42 -14.85
CA VAL A 141 16.83 -2.36 -15.79
C VAL A 141 16.05 -2.45 -17.11
N TYR A 142 14.89 -1.81 -17.21
CA TYR A 142 14.07 -1.70 -18.43
C TYR A 142 14.01 -0.24 -18.90
#